data_AF-A0A6L9XTF7-F1
#
_entry.id   AF-A0A6L9XTF7-F1
#
_cell.length_a   1.000
_cell.length_b   1.000
_cell.length_c   1.000
_cell.angle_alpha   90.00
_cell.angle_beta   90.00
_cell.angle_gamma   90.00
#
_symmetry.space_group_name_H-M   'P 1'
#
loop_
_entity.id
_entity.type
_entity.pdbx_description
1 polymer ?
#
loop_
_entity_poly.entity_id
_entity_poly.type
_entity_poly.pdbx_seq_one_letter_code
_entity_poly.pdbx_strand_id
1 'polypeptide(L)'
;MTQNDEAGEATPKRSRKKAVNFAKRRTLRFSDGEERVVDDVRRALAKSSGRDVEDVSFSEALRLIITNKPAVADVEAKALAIERSGTASADWGLYAISDRLAWELGYFRIHVARIGGNLNQIAKRLNMGDPATAAEISEALEGVADMRVLPDEIERRIAILVGHGLPPRGAA
;
A
#
# COMPACT_ATOMS: atom_id res chain seq x y z
N MET A 1 -55.37 -33.40 -32.10
CA MET A 1 -54.14 -32.67 -32.40
C MET A 1 -53.69 -31.99 -31.11
N THR A 2 -52.52 -32.33 -30.61
CA THR A 2 -51.97 -31.83 -29.33
C THR A 2 -51.04 -30.65 -29.60
N GLN A 3 -51.27 -29.52 -28.94
CA GLN A 3 -50.29 -28.43 -28.86
C GLN A 3 -49.33 -28.71 -27.69
N ASN A 4 -48.05 -28.43 -27.90
CA ASN A 4 -47.03 -28.51 -26.86
C ASN A 4 -46.98 -27.17 -26.12
N ASP A 5 -47.20 -27.17 -24.80
CA ASP A 5 -46.87 -26.03 -23.96
C ASP A 5 -45.39 -26.07 -23.58
N GLU A 6 -44.61 -25.13 -24.11
CA GLU A 6 -43.20 -24.97 -23.74
C GLU A 6 -43.08 -24.37 -22.33
N ALA A 7 -42.30 -25.03 -21.47
CA ALA A 7 -42.07 -24.60 -20.10
C ALA A 7 -41.19 -23.32 -20.06
N GLY A 8 -41.80 -22.16 -19.85
CA GLY A 8 -41.10 -20.88 -19.76
C GLY A 8 -40.10 -20.82 -18.59
N GLU A 9 -38.85 -20.47 -18.90
CA GLU A 9 -37.77 -20.35 -17.90
C GLU A 9 -38.07 -19.30 -16.83
N ALA A 10 -37.83 -19.68 -15.56
CA ALA A 10 -38.03 -18.80 -14.41
C ALA A 10 -36.91 -17.75 -14.32
N THR A 11 -37.16 -16.53 -14.79
CA THR A 11 -36.21 -15.42 -14.67
C THR A 11 -35.95 -15.02 -13.19
N PRO A 12 -34.69 -14.80 -12.78
CA PRO A 12 -34.36 -14.54 -11.38
C PRO A 12 -34.86 -13.16 -10.92
N LYS A 13 -35.59 -13.14 -9.79
CA LYS A 13 -36.14 -11.92 -9.18
C LYS A 13 -35.02 -10.93 -8.83
N ARG A 14 -34.94 -9.80 -9.56
CA ARG A 14 -34.02 -8.69 -9.28
C ARG A 14 -34.18 -8.22 -7.82
N SER A 15 -33.07 -8.07 -7.11
CA SER A 15 -33.06 -7.56 -5.74
C SER A 15 -33.56 -6.10 -5.69
N ARG A 16 -34.48 -5.81 -4.78
CA ARG A 16 -34.98 -4.44 -4.57
C ARG A 16 -33.85 -3.58 -3.98
N LYS A 17 -33.50 -2.48 -4.65
CA LYS A 17 -32.63 -1.44 -4.08
C LYS A 17 -33.29 -0.91 -2.80
N LYS A 18 -32.60 -1.00 -1.66
CA LYS A 18 -33.10 -0.46 -0.38
C LYS A 18 -33.27 1.06 -0.51
N ALA A 19 -34.40 1.58 -0.04
CA ALA A 19 -34.65 3.01 -0.03
C ALA A 19 -33.62 3.72 0.85
N VAL A 20 -32.91 4.71 0.29
CA VAL A 20 -31.99 5.55 1.04
C VAL A 20 -32.82 6.50 1.90
N ASN A 21 -32.61 6.53 3.22
CA ASN A 21 -33.39 7.37 4.13
C ASN A 21 -33.12 8.88 3.90
N PHE A 22 -33.96 9.53 3.11
CA PHE A 22 -33.87 10.96 2.77
C PHE A 22 -34.09 11.90 3.99
N ALA A 23 -34.68 11.40 5.08
CA ALA A 23 -35.09 12.17 6.26
C ALA A 23 -33.94 12.74 7.13
N LYS A 24 -32.67 12.45 6.82
CA LYS A 24 -31.49 12.99 7.53
C LYS A 24 -30.61 13.89 6.66
N ARG A 25 -31.18 14.52 5.62
CA ARG A 25 -30.49 15.57 4.85
C ARG A 25 -30.36 16.83 5.69
N ARG A 26 -29.13 17.28 5.95
CA ARG A 26 -28.82 18.58 6.55
C ARG A 26 -28.18 19.46 5.47
N THR A 27 -28.71 20.67 5.29
CA THR A 27 -28.07 21.69 4.45
C THR A 27 -27.00 22.37 5.28
N LEU A 28 -25.75 22.28 4.85
CA LEU A 28 -24.62 23.00 5.42
C LEU A 28 -24.22 24.12 4.46
N ARG A 29 -23.74 25.23 5.00
CA ARG A 29 -23.09 26.30 4.22
C ARG A 29 -21.59 26.17 4.48
N PHE A 30 -20.81 26.17 3.41
CA PHE A 30 -19.35 26.12 3.47
C PHE A 30 -18.80 27.49 3.08
N SER A 31 -17.66 27.83 3.67
CA SER A 31 -16.75 28.84 3.15
C SER A 31 -15.83 28.24 2.07
N ASP A 32 -15.26 29.08 1.21
CA ASP A 32 -14.33 28.67 0.15
C ASP A 32 -13.16 27.82 0.65
N GLY A 33 -12.73 28.02 1.90
CA GLY A 33 -11.67 27.24 2.54
C GLY A 33 -12.13 25.83 2.92
N GLU A 34 -13.33 25.69 3.46
CA GLU A 34 -13.91 24.38 3.82
C GLU A 34 -14.28 23.57 2.57
N GLU A 35 -14.74 24.23 1.50
CA GLU A 35 -15.06 23.58 0.24
C GLU A 35 -13.81 22.97 -0.41
N ARG A 36 -12.66 23.68 -0.38
CA ARG A 36 -11.36 23.15 -0.81
C ARG A 36 -10.95 21.90 -0.03
N VAL A 37 -11.05 21.93 1.30
CA VAL A 37 -10.72 20.76 2.14
C VAL A 37 -11.55 19.53 1.77
N VAL A 38 -12.85 19.70 1.48
CA VAL A 38 -13.69 18.58 1.02
C VAL A 38 -13.26 18.08 -0.36
N ASP A 39 -12.87 18.97 -1.28
CA ASP A 39 -12.41 18.60 -2.62
C ASP A 39 -11.02 17.95 -2.64
N ASP A 40 -10.11 18.34 -1.75
CA ASP A 40 -8.81 17.67 -1.60
C ASP A 40 -8.97 16.27 -0.99
N VAL A 41 -9.87 16.10 -0.02
CA VAL A 41 -10.29 14.77 0.46
C VAL A 41 -10.96 13.97 -0.66
N ARG A 42 -11.73 14.60 -1.56
CA ARG A 42 -12.35 13.96 -2.74
C ARG A 42 -11.30 13.42 -3.70
N ARG A 43 -10.27 14.22 -4.02
CA ARG A 43 -9.11 13.84 -4.85
C ARG A 43 -8.29 12.71 -4.21
N ALA A 44 -8.00 12.83 -2.91
CA ALA A 44 -7.26 11.81 -2.18
C ALA A 44 -8.02 10.48 -2.10
N LEU A 45 -9.34 10.52 -1.89
CA LEU A 45 -10.21 9.34 -1.86
C LEU A 45 -10.35 8.68 -3.23
N ALA A 46 -10.46 9.46 -4.31
CA ALA A 46 -10.43 8.96 -5.68
C ALA A 46 -9.12 8.19 -5.95
N LYS A 47 -7.98 8.84 -5.73
CA LYS A 47 -6.63 8.26 -5.88
C LYS A 47 -6.42 7.01 -5.01
N SER A 48 -6.92 7.00 -3.76
CA SER A 48 -6.74 5.84 -2.87
C SER A 48 -7.67 4.67 -3.19
N SER A 49 -8.79 4.91 -3.86
CA SER A 49 -9.77 3.85 -4.21
C SER A 49 -9.74 3.44 -5.69
N GLY A 50 -8.84 4.01 -6.49
CA GLY A 50 -8.72 3.70 -7.93
C GLY A 50 -9.95 4.13 -8.74
N ARG A 51 -10.67 5.16 -8.29
CA ARG A 51 -11.85 5.74 -8.94
C ARG A 51 -11.51 7.12 -9.49
N ASP A 52 -12.29 7.59 -10.46
CA ASP A 52 -12.19 8.97 -10.93
C ASP A 52 -12.77 9.97 -9.92
N VAL A 53 -12.30 11.23 -9.97
CA VAL A 53 -12.71 12.30 -9.04
C VAL A 53 -14.18 12.71 -9.21
N GLU A 54 -14.79 12.36 -10.34
CA GLU A 54 -16.21 12.56 -10.62
C GLU A 54 -17.10 11.46 -10.00
N ASP A 55 -16.58 10.23 -9.86
CA ASP A 55 -17.27 9.13 -9.18
C ASP A 55 -17.35 9.31 -7.66
N VAL A 56 -16.43 10.10 -7.09
CA VAL A 56 -16.40 10.39 -5.64
C VAL A 56 -17.25 11.62 -5.36
N SER A 57 -18.43 11.40 -4.78
CA SER A 57 -19.35 12.50 -4.46
C SER A 57 -18.84 13.38 -3.30
N PHE A 58 -19.12 14.69 -3.36
CA PHE A 58 -18.84 15.65 -2.27
C PHE A 58 -19.39 15.17 -0.91
N SER A 59 -20.58 14.56 -0.91
CA SER A 59 -21.21 13.99 0.29
C SER A 59 -20.49 12.74 0.85
N GLU A 60 -19.69 12.04 0.04
CA GLU A 60 -18.87 10.90 0.48
C GLU A 60 -17.63 11.41 1.22
N ALA A 61 -16.89 12.35 0.61
CA ALA A 61 -15.74 13.03 1.20
C ALA A 61 -16.11 13.75 2.51
N LEU A 62 -17.17 14.56 2.50
CA LEU A 62 -17.68 15.27 3.67
C LEU A 62 -18.11 14.32 4.80
N ARG A 63 -18.74 13.18 4.48
CA ARG A 63 -19.08 12.17 5.50
C ARG A 63 -17.85 11.52 6.09
N LEU A 64 -16.79 11.31 5.29
CA LEU A 64 -15.51 10.82 5.79
C LEU A 64 -15.04 11.75 6.91
N ILE A 65 -14.82 13.03 6.58
CA ILE A 65 -14.39 14.10 7.51
C ILE A 65 -15.25 14.11 8.79
N ILE A 66 -16.58 14.21 8.65
CA ILE A 66 -17.48 14.33 9.81
C ILE A 66 -17.55 13.05 10.66
N THR A 67 -17.39 11.86 10.09
CA THR A 67 -17.48 10.59 10.86
C THR A 67 -16.18 10.18 11.55
N ASN A 68 -15.14 11.00 11.48
CA ASN A 68 -13.92 10.92 12.30
C ASN A 68 -13.32 9.49 12.37
N LYS A 69 -13.32 8.80 11.22
CA LYS A 69 -12.73 7.46 11.09
C LYS A 69 -11.21 7.60 11.02
N PRO A 70 -10.41 6.62 11.48
CA PRO A 70 -8.95 6.66 11.35
C PRO A 70 -8.49 6.81 9.88
N ALA A 71 -9.26 6.26 8.93
CA ALA A 71 -9.03 6.47 7.49
C ALA A 71 -9.15 7.94 7.03
N VAL A 72 -9.75 8.83 7.83
CA VAL A 72 -9.73 10.29 7.58
C VAL A 72 -8.34 10.83 7.79
N ALA A 73 -7.65 10.45 8.88
CA ALA A 73 -6.29 10.92 9.15
C ALA A 73 -5.33 10.51 8.03
N ASP A 74 -5.46 9.30 7.48
CA ASP A 74 -4.65 8.86 6.32
C ASP A 74 -4.96 9.62 5.03
N VAL A 75 -6.23 9.97 4.80
CA VAL A 75 -6.69 10.68 3.60
C VAL A 75 -6.39 12.18 3.70
N GLU A 76 -6.53 12.77 4.88
CA GLU A 76 -6.18 14.15 5.22
C GLU A 76 -4.66 14.33 5.21
N ALA A 77 -3.88 13.42 5.79
CA ALA A 77 -2.42 13.42 5.67
C ALA A 77 -1.96 13.27 4.21
N LYS A 78 -2.67 12.47 3.39
CA LYS A 78 -2.42 12.41 1.94
C LYS A 78 -2.84 13.68 1.21
N ALA A 79 -3.93 14.33 1.59
CA ALA A 79 -4.38 15.60 1.03
C ALA A 79 -3.37 16.72 1.37
N LEU A 80 -2.97 16.86 2.63
CA LEU A 80 -1.90 17.76 3.08
C LEU A 80 -0.55 17.44 2.43
N ALA A 81 -0.22 16.17 2.19
CA ALA A 81 0.98 15.79 1.45
C ALA A 81 0.87 16.17 -0.05
N ILE A 82 -0.31 16.07 -0.65
CA ILE A 82 -0.58 16.53 -2.04
C ILE A 82 -0.53 18.06 -2.13
N GLU A 83 -1.10 18.79 -1.17
CA GLU A 83 -1.02 20.25 -1.07
C GLU A 83 0.44 20.71 -0.90
N ARG A 84 1.19 20.08 0.03
CA ARG A 84 2.62 20.35 0.26
C ARG A 84 3.55 19.87 -0.85
N SER A 85 3.11 18.96 -1.71
CA SER A 85 3.83 18.57 -2.95
C SER A 85 3.34 19.31 -4.19
N GLY A 86 2.37 20.23 -4.04
CA GLY A 86 2.05 21.21 -5.06
C GLY A 86 3.31 22.03 -5.39
N THR A 87 3.83 21.84 -6.61
CA THR A 87 5.07 22.45 -7.14
C THR A 87 6.42 21.88 -6.66
N ALA A 88 6.48 20.59 -6.33
CA ALA A 88 7.74 19.83 -6.40
C ALA A 88 7.61 18.69 -7.42
N SER A 89 8.25 18.86 -8.60
CA SER A 89 8.31 17.81 -9.61
C SER A 89 9.05 16.58 -9.05
N ALA A 90 8.36 15.44 -8.95
CA ALA A 90 9.04 14.15 -8.93
C ALA A 90 9.49 13.87 -10.36
N ASP A 91 10.66 14.41 -10.72
CA ASP A 91 11.13 14.64 -12.08
C ASP A 91 11.48 13.36 -12.87
N TRP A 92 11.18 12.17 -12.34
CA TRP A 92 11.52 10.89 -12.95
C TRP A 92 10.49 9.80 -12.63
N GLY A 93 10.31 8.88 -13.58
CA GLY A 93 9.20 7.92 -13.59
C GLY A 93 9.32 6.79 -12.56
N LEU A 94 8.20 6.12 -12.29
CA LEU A 94 8.11 4.97 -11.39
C LEU A 94 9.18 3.89 -11.64
N TYR A 95 9.62 3.72 -12.89
CA TYR A 95 10.65 2.75 -13.26
C TYR A 95 11.99 3.03 -12.58
N ALA A 96 12.47 4.28 -12.60
CA ALA A 96 13.73 4.67 -11.95
C ALA A 96 13.67 4.54 -10.42
N ILE A 97 12.50 4.77 -9.82
CA ILE A 97 12.25 4.55 -8.39
C ILE A 97 12.27 3.04 -8.07
N SER A 98 11.60 2.22 -8.91
CA SER A 98 11.54 0.77 -8.78
C SER A 98 12.93 0.13 -8.88
N ASP A 99 13.74 0.51 -9.88
CA ASP A 99 15.09 0.00 -10.05
C ASP A 99 16.01 0.38 -8.88
N ARG A 100 15.88 1.60 -8.34
CA ARG A 100 16.67 1.99 -7.15
C ARG A 100 16.27 1.17 -5.91
N LEU A 101 14.98 0.96 -5.69
CA LEU A 101 14.50 0.10 -4.60
C LEU A 101 14.96 -1.34 -4.78
N ALA A 102 14.89 -1.88 -6.00
CA ALA A 102 15.36 -3.23 -6.32
C ALA A 102 16.87 -3.40 -6.06
N TRP A 103 17.69 -2.37 -6.32
CA TRP A 103 19.12 -2.37 -6.02
C TRP A 103 19.40 -2.42 -4.51
N GLU A 104 18.75 -1.55 -3.72
CA GLU A 104 18.92 -1.49 -2.26
C GLU A 104 18.45 -2.78 -1.58
N LEU A 105 17.28 -3.29 -1.99
CA LEU A 105 16.75 -4.57 -1.52
C LEU A 105 17.59 -5.77 -2.00
N GLY A 106 18.32 -5.62 -3.11
CA GLY A 106 19.26 -6.63 -3.62
C GLY A 106 20.38 -6.96 -2.63
N TYR A 107 20.93 -5.96 -1.93
CA TYR A 107 21.94 -6.17 -0.89
C TYR A 107 21.41 -7.07 0.24
N PHE A 108 20.22 -6.74 0.76
CA PHE A 108 19.58 -7.51 1.83
C PHE A 108 19.19 -8.92 1.38
N ARG A 109 18.72 -9.08 0.13
CA ARG A 109 18.42 -10.39 -0.46
C ARG A 109 19.66 -11.29 -0.51
N ILE A 110 20.83 -10.75 -0.88
CA ILE A 110 22.10 -11.49 -0.89
C ILE A 110 22.51 -11.88 0.53
N HIS A 111 22.37 -10.97 1.49
CA HIS A 111 22.72 -11.21 2.89
C HIS A 111 21.87 -12.33 3.53
N VAL A 112 20.53 -12.24 3.38
CA VAL A 112 19.59 -13.28 3.84
C VAL A 112 19.86 -14.62 3.15
N ALA A 113 20.15 -14.63 1.84
CA ALA A 113 20.48 -15.86 1.11
C ALA A 113 21.77 -16.53 1.62
N ARG A 114 22.79 -15.74 2.00
CA ARG A 114 24.02 -16.27 2.62
C ARG A 114 23.74 -16.92 3.97
N ILE A 115 22.99 -16.25 4.84
CA ILE A 115 22.68 -16.75 6.20
C ILE A 115 21.81 -18.01 6.11
N GLY A 116 20.78 -18.01 5.26
CA GLY A 116 19.96 -19.20 4.99
C GLY A 116 20.77 -20.35 4.36
N GLY A 117 21.75 -20.04 3.52
CA GLY A 117 22.69 -21.01 2.96
C GLY A 117 23.54 -21.69 4.03
N ASN A 118 24.17 -20.90 4.92
CA ASN A 118 24.98 -21.40 6.03
C ASN A 118 24.16 -22.29 6.98
N LEU A 119 22.97 -21.82 7.40
CA LEU A 119 22.05 -22.61 8.25
C LEU A 119 21.63 -23.93 7.60
N ASN A 120 21.33 -23.93 6.30
CA ASN A 120 20.97 -25.13 5.55
C ASN A 120 22.13 -26.12 5.45
N GLN A 121 23.38 -25.65 5.32
CA GLN A 121 24.57 -26.52 5.34
C GLN A 121 24.80 -27.15 6.73
N ILE A 122 24.66 -26.37 7.80
CA ILE A 122 24.76 -26.87 9.18
C ILE A 122 23.66 -27.90 9.46
N ALA A 123 22.41 -27.59 9.11
CA ALA A 123 21.28 -28.52 9.27
C ALA A 123 21.49 -29.83 8.49
N LYS A 124 22.02 -29.77 7.27
CA LYS A 124 22.36 -30.97 6.48
C LYS A 124 23.45 -31.82 7.15
N ARG A 125 24.53 -31.21 7.63
CA ARG A 125 25.60 -31.94 8.35
C ARG A 125 25.09 -32.62 9.60
N LEU A 126 24.37 -31.89 10.45
CA LEU A 126 23.74 -32.44 11.66
C LEU A 126 22.80 -33.61 11.35
N ASN A 127 21.99 -33.51 10.29
CA ASN A 127 21.10 -34.60 9.83
C ASN A 127 21.85 -35.82 9.25
N MET A 128 23.09 -35.65 8.78
CA MET A 128 23.96 -36.74 8.32
C MET A 128 24.78 -37.37 9.46
N GLY A 129 24.71 -36.82 10.68
CA GLY A 129 25.55 -37.22 11.81
C GLY A 129 26.94 -36.59 11.81
N ASP A 130 27.24 -35.68 10.87
CA ASP A 130 28.49 -34.92 10.85
C ASP A 130 28.47 -33.85 11.94
N PRO A 131 29.49 -33.77 12.82
CA PRO A 131 29.56 -32.73 13.82
C PRO A 131 29.74 -31.35 13.18
N ALA A 132 28.88 -30.40 13.56
CA ALA A 132 29.11 -28.98 13.37
C ALA A 132 29.91 -28.45 14.56
N THR A 133 30.87 -27.56 14.29
CA THR A 133 31.68 -26.93 15.34
C THR A 133 30.90 -25.83 16.07
N ALA A 134 31.27 -25.55 17.31
CA ALA A 134 30.69 -24.44 18.06
C ALA A 134 30.91 -23.09 17.36
N ALA A 135 32.01 -22.91 16.62
CA ALA A 135 32.28 -21.71 15.83
C ALA A 135 31.29 -21.53 14.67
N GLU A 136 31.04 -22.59 13.88
CA GLU A 136 30.07 -22.56 12.77
C GLU A 136 28.65 -22.27 13.27
N ILE A 137 28.27 -22.82 14.42
CA ILE A 137 26.96 -22.57 15.04
C ILE A 137 26.88 -21.12 15.55
N SER A 138 27.92 -20.60 16.20
CA SER A 138 27.95 -19.21 16.67
C SER A 138 27.89 -18.21 15.52
N GLU A 139 28.69 -18.37 14.45
CA GLU A 139 28.65 -17.51 13.26
C GLU A 139 27.26 -17.49 12.62
N ALA A 140 26.59 -18.65 12.54
CA ALA A 140 25.25 -18.75 11.99
C ALA A 140 24.19 -18.08 12.89
N LEU A 141 24.33 -18.15 14.22
CA LEU A 141 23.45 -17.48 15.18
C LEU A 141 23.67 -15.97 15.24
N GLU A 142 24.91 -15.51 15.10
CA GLU A 142 25.26 -14.08 14.95
C GLU A 142 24.62 -13.53 13.67
N GLY A 143 24.74 -14.21 12.54
CA GLY A 143 24.03 -13.83 11.31
C GLY A 143 22.50 -13.78 11.48
N VAL A 144 21.90 -14.68 12.26
CA VAL A 144 20.46 -14.63 12.59
C VAL A 144 20.11 -13.45 13.51
N ALA A 145 21.01 -13.07 14.43
CA ALA A 145 20.84 -11.88 15.26
C ALA A 145 20.89 -10.60 14.41
N ASP A 146 21.82 -10.50 13.46
CA ASP A 146 21.92 -9.39 12.51
C ASP A 146 20.66 -9.26 11.65
N MET A 147 20.01 -10.38 11.29
CA MET A 147 18.73 -10.34 10.58
C MET A 147 17.59 -9.64 11.35
N ARG A 148 17.68 -9.50 12.68
CA ARG A 148 16.66 -8.77 13.46
C ARG A 148 16.71 -7.27 13.23
N VAL A 149 17.86 -6.73 12.82
CA VAL A 149 18.07 -5.30 12.56
C VAL A 149 17.83 -4.93 11.10
N LEU A 150 17.68 -5.93 10.21
CA LEU A 150 17.40 -5.74 8.79
C LEU A 150 16.13 -4.92 8.50
N PRO A 151 14.98 -5.12 9.17
CA PRO A 151 13.77 -4.33 8.90
C PRO A 151 14.00 -2.84 9.16
N ASP A 152 14.61 -2.50 10.30
CA ASP A 152 14.90 -1.13 10.71
C ASP A 152 15.91 -0.46 9.77
N GLU A 153 16.91 -1.21 9.27
CA GLU A 153 17.89 -0.71 8.30
C GLU A 153 17.30 -0.59 6.88
N ILE A 154 16.37 -1.46 6.49
CA ILE A 154 15.56 -1.30 5.26
C ILE A 154 14.70 -0.04 5.36
N GLU A 155 13.99 0.16 6.47
CA GLU A 155 13.14 1.33 6.70
C GLU A 155 13.97 2.61 6.74
N ARG A 156 15.09 2.62 7.45
CA ARG A 156 16.04 3.74 7.47
C ARG A 156 16.54 4.08 6.07
N ARG A 157 16.91 3.08 5.25
CA ARG A 157 17.34 3.34 3.88
C ARG A 157 16.20 3.87 3.03
N ILE A 158 15.00 3.30 3.11
CA ILE A 158 13.83 3.82 2.39
C ILE A 158 13.54 5.28 2.80
N ALA A 159 13.64 5.62 4.10
CA ALA A 159 13.47 6.99 4.58
C ALA A 159 14.55 7.95 4.05
N ILE A 160 15.83 7.52 4.01
CA ILE A 160 16.95 8.27 3.41
C ILE A 160 16.71 8.48 1.91
N LEU A 161 16.29 7.43 1.19
CA LEU A 161 16.01 7.45 -0.24
C LEU A 161 14.84 8.40 -0.57
N VAL A 162 13.76 8.36 0.22
CA VAL A 162 12.61 9.29 0.10
C VAL A 162 13.02 10.73 0.47
N GLY A 163 13.87 10.90 1.49
CA GLY A 163 14.33 12.22 1.94
C GLY A 163 15.30 12.92 0.99
N HIS A 164 16.06 12.17 0.18
CA HIS A 164 17.03 12.74 -0.76
C HIS A 164 16.46 13.17 -2.11
N GLY A 165 15.15 13.02 -2.34
CA GLY A 165 14.58 13.19 -3.67
C GLY A 165 14.91 11.98 -4.56
N LEU A 166 16.21 11.69 -4.80
CA LEU A 166 16.87 10.78 -5.77
C LEU A 166 16.91 11.35 -7.22
N PRO A 167 17.52 10.73 -8.28
CA PRO A 167 18.16 9.40 -8.48
C PRO A 167 19.71 9.51 -8.42
N PRO A 168 20.60 8.69 -9.08
CA PRO A 168 20.43 7.47 -9.88
C PRO A 168 21.43 6.32 -9.58
N ARG A 169 21.46 5.30 -10.44
CA ARG A 169 22.72 4.93 -11.12
C ARG A 169 22.45 4.53 -12.58
N GLY A 170 23.05 5.26 -13.52
CA GLY A 170 22.76 5.17 -14.95
C GLY A 170 21.72 6.21 -15.35
N ALA A 171 22.17 7.37 -15.84
CA ALA A 171 21.29 8.39 -16.39
C ALA A 171 21.12 8.15 -17.89
N ALA A 172 20.03 7.47 -18.26
CA ALA A 172 19.50 7.32 -19.62
C ALA A 172 18.01 6.95 -19.52
#